data_AF-A0A5K1EP34-F1
#
_entry.id   AF-A0A5K1EP34-F1
#
_cell.length_a   1.000
_cell.length_b   1.000
_cell.length_c   1.000
_cell.angle_alpha   90.00
_cell.angle_beta   90.00
_cell.angle_gamma   90.00
#
_symmetry.space_group_name_H-M   'P 1'
#
loop_
_entity.id
_entity.type
_entity.pdbx_description
1 polymer ?
#
loop_
_entity_poly.entity_id
_entity_poly.type
_entity_poly.pdbx_seq_one_letter_code
_entity_poly.pdbx_strand_id
1 'polypeptide(L)' 'DMIPPKDPSIQVRVRCDIGDVLLGDQVASLTNNSVHLMKRTDAEQFISQ' A
#
# COMPACT_ATOMS: atom_id res chain seq x y z
N ASP A 1 13.95 5.87 -25.53
CA ASP A 1 14.13 5.34 -24.18
C ASP A 1 12.82 5.56 -23.42
N MET A 2 12.01 4.52 -23.23
CA MET A 2 10.73 4.63 -22.50
C MET A 2 10.91 3.95 -21.16
N ILE A 3 11.24 4.74 -20.15
CA ILE A 3 11.10 4.32 -18.76
C ILE A 3 9.59 4.17 -18.53
N PRO A 4 9.08 2.99 -18.14
CA PRO A 4 7.67 2.84 -17.83
C PRO A 4 7.30 3.86 -16.74
N PRO A 5 6.14 4.52 -16.83
CA PRO A 5 5.73 5.50 -15.84
C PRO A 5 5.75 4.87 -14.45
N LYS A 6 6.35 5.58 -13.49
CA LYS A 6 6.48 5.12 -12.10
C LYS A 6 5.12 4.67 -11.57
N ASP A 7 5.10 3.56 -10.83
CA ASP A 7 3.86 2.99 -10.27
C ASP A 7 3.04 4.07 -9.54
N PRO A 8 1.74 4.22 -9.84
CA PRO A 8 0.92 5.29 -9.28
C PRO A 8 0.63 5.05 -7.80
N SER A 9 0.70 6.11 -7.02
CA SER A 9 0.26 6.08 -5.62
C SER A 9 -1.26 6.13 -5.52
N ILE A 10 -1.82 5.31 -4.65
CA ILE A 10 -3.23 5.26 -4.31
C ILE A 10 -3.43 5.49 -2.81
N GLN A 11 -4.58 6.05 -2.47
CA GLN A 11 -5.01 6.19 -1.08
C GLN A 11 -5.92 5.02 -0.73
N VAL A 12 -5.54 4.25 0.28
CA VAL A 12 -6.29 3.09 0.74
C VAL A 12 -6.76 3.27 2.17
N ARG A 13 -7.92 2.73 2.48
CA ARG A 13 -8.46 2.67 3.84
C ARG A 13 -8.46 1.22 4.32
N VAL A 14 -7.77 0.98 5.41
CA VAL A 14 -7.64 -0.34 6.01
C VAL A 14 -8.95 -0.72 6.70
N ARG A 15 -9.48 -1.92 6.42
CA ARG A 15 -10.76 -2.41 6.98
C ARG A 15 -10.58 -3.38 8.15
N CYS A 16 -9.40 -3.96 8.30
CA CYS A 16 -9.05 -4.90 9.37
C CYS A 16 -7.61 -4.60 9.81
N ASP A 17 -7.29 -4.81 11.09
CA ASP A 17 -5.93 -4.58 11.58
C ASP A 17 -4.99 -5.63 10.98
N ILE A 18 -3.96 -5.17 10.25
CA ILE A 18 -2.94 -6.02 9.62
C ILE A 18 -1.64 -5.96 10.45
N GLY A 19 -1.37 -4.82 11.09
CA GLY A 19 -0.15 -4.56 11.84
C GLY A 19 0.95 -3.89 11.01
N ASP A 20 2.19 -4.02 11.45
CA ASP A 20 3.36 -3.44 10.78
C ASP A 20 3.77 -4.26 9.56
N VAL A 21 3.80 -3.61 8.40
CA VAL A 21 4.17 -4.23 7.12
C VAL A 21 5.26 -3.42 6.43
N LEU A 22 6.08 -4.12 5.63
CA LEU A 22 7.14 -3.50 4.85
C LEU A 22 6.60 -3.09 3.47
N LEU A 23 6.51 -1.77 3.22
CA LEU A 23 6.16 -1.18 1.93
C LEU A 23 7.42 -0.62 1.26
N GLY A 24 7.98 -1.38 0.32
CA GLY A 24 9.30 -1.07 -0.26
C GLY A 24 10.38 -1.08 0.82
N ASP A 25 10.96 0.10 1.10
CA ASP A 25 12.03 0.27 2.11
C ASP A 25 11.52 0.84 3.45
N GLN A 26 10.22 1.10 3.59
CA GLN A 26 9.64 1.70 4.80
C GLN A 26 8.67 0.74 5.49
N VAL A 27 8.67 0.76 6.83
CA VAL A 27 7.67 0.05 7.63
C VAL A 27 6.47 0.97 7.85
N ALA A 28 5.26 0.48 7.59
CA ALA A 28 4.02 1.19 7.89
C ALA A 28 3.08 0.33 8.75
N SER A 29 2.45 0.96 9.74
CA SER A 29 1.46 0.31 10.60
C SER A 29 0.07 0.41 9.98
N LEU A 30 -0.41 -0.67 9.38
CA LEU A 30 -1.74 -0.78 8.80
C LEU A 30 -2.77 -1.17 9.88
N THR A 31 -3.29 -0.18 10.58
CA THR A 31 -4.29 -0.35 11.65
C THR A 31 -5.72 -0.18 11.14
N ASN A 32 -6.69 -0.76 11.83
CA ASN A 32 -8.10 -0.70 11.45
C ASN A 32 -8.57 0.75 11.26
N ASN A 33 -9.25 1.00 10.14
CA ASN A 33 -9.81 2.28 9.74
C ASN A 33 -8.80 3.41 9.46
N SER A 34 -7.49 3.11 9.53
CA SER A 34 -6.44 4.04 9.13
C SER A 34 -6.40 4.22 7.60
N VAL A 35 -5.83 5.34 7.17
CA VAL A 35 -5.74 5.73 5.77
C VAL A 35 -4.28 5.94 5.41
N HIS A 36 -3.83 5.28 4.34
CA HIS A 36 -2.44 5.25 3.92
C HIS A 36 -2.32 5.62 2.44
N LEU A 37 -1.23 6.32 2.10
CA LEU A 37 -0.86 6.62 0.73
C LEU A 37 0.33 5.72 0.36
N MET A 38 0.11 4.80 -0.57
CA MET A 38 1.11 3.79 -0.97
C MET A 38 1.03 3.51 -2.47
N LYS A 39 2.00 2.78 -3.03
CA LYS A 39 1.95 2.38 -4.45
C LYS A 39 0.85 1.35 -4.66
N ARG A 40 0.32 1.27 -5.89
CA ARG A 40 -0.68 0.27 -6.23
C ARG A 40 -0.15 -1.13 -6.01
N THR A 41 1.08 -1.41 -6.45
CA THR A 41 1.68 -2.74 -6.33
C THR A 41 1.77 -3.22 -4.88
N ASP A 42 2.13 -2.33 -3.95
CA ASP A 42 2.20 -2.68 -2.53
C ASP A 42 0.81 -2.95 -1.95
N ALA A 43 -0.19 -2.13 -2.32
CA ALA A 43 -1.56 -2.29 -1.85
C ALA A 43 -2.24 -3.56 -2.37
N GLU A 44 -1.96 -3.97 -3.61
CA GLU A 44 -2.53 -5.17 -4.23
C GLU A 44 -2.23 -6.45 -3.43
N GLN A 45 -1.11 -6.51 -2.70
CA GLN A 45 -0.78 -7.65 -1.84
C GLN A 45 -1.76 -7.88 -0.69
N PHE A 46 -2.49 -6.84 -0.29
CA PHE A 46 -3.45 -6.88 0.82
C PHE A 46 -4.91 -6.97 0.34
N ILE A 47 -5.15 -6.95 -0.97
CA ILE A 47 -6.48 -6.96 -1.58
C ILE A 47 -6.67 -8.30 -2.30
N SER A 48 -7.43 -9.21 -1.68
CA SER A 48 -7.94 -10.39 -2.39
C SER A 48 -9.19 -10.02 -3.19
N GLN A 49 -9.26 -10.42 -4.46
CA GLN A 49 -10.49 -10.38 -5.26
C GLN A 49 -11.49 -11.46 -4.82
#